data_AF-A0A0U1QQ98-F1
#
_entry.id   AF-A0A0U1QQ98-F1
#
_cell.length_a   1.000
_cell.length_b   1.000
_cell.length_c   1.000
_cell.angle_alpha   90.00
_cell.angle_beta   90.00
_cell.angle_gamma   90.00
#
_symmetry.space_group_name_H-M   'P 1'
#
loop_
_entity.id
_entity.type
_entity.pdbx_description
1 polymer ?
#
loop_
_entity_poly.entity_id
_entity_poly.type
_entity_poly.pdbx_seq_one_letter_code
_entity_poly.pdbx_strand_id
1 'polypeptide(L)'
;MSIKIIVATHKKYRMPKDSMYIPIHVGREGKDDLGYIGDNTGDHISMKNPNYCELTAVYWAWKNLNADFIGLVHYRRHFCDQSFFIGSAKSKWSHILSEEKVRTLLDKYDVILPKKRHYWIETSQSHYEHAHNGEDLLQTRKIIEKKYPEYIKYFDEEMNKTASHRFNMFIMKEPLFHNYCEWMFDILFQLEKDIDISNYSPKEARVFGYISERLLDVWISKNSINYVELPVMFMEKQNWIKKIFNFLKRRFKNLQTYNK
;
A
#
# COMPACT_ATOMS: atom_id res chain seq x y z
N MET A 1 -9.78 -15.18 -18.44
CA MET A 1 -9.36 -14.73 -17.09
C MET A 1 -9.83 -13.31 -16.87
N SER A 2 -10.33 -12.95 -15.70
CA SER A 2 -10.88 -11.66 -15.30
C SER A 2 -9.88 -10.91 -14.40
N ILE A 3 -9.77 -9.59 -14.58
CA ILE A 3 -8.88 -8.74 -13.78
C ILE A 3 -9.75 -7.69 -13.08
N LYS A 4 -9.58 -7.56 -11.76
CA LYS A 4 -10.23 -6.50 -10.96
C LYS A 4 -9.19 -5.76 -10.13
N ILE A 5 -8.95 -4.51 -10.49
CA ILE A 5 -8.06 -3.61 -9.76
C ILE A 5 -8.93 -2.60 -9.00
N ILE A 6 -9.02 -2.76 -7.69
CA ILE A 6 -9.73 -1.80 -6.85
C ILE A 6 -8.97 -0.48 -6.75
N VAL A 7 -9.67 0.62 -6.97
CA VAL A 7 -9.15 1.99 -6.83
C VAL A 7 -9.69 2.56 -5.52
N ALA A 8 -8.88 2.50 -4.46
CA ALA A 8 -9.27 3.01 -3.15
C ALA A 8 -9.41 4.55 -3.18
N THR A 9 -10.61 5.05 -2.87
CA THR A 9 -10.94 6.47 -2.86
C THR A 9 -11.85 6.88 -1.70
N HIS A 10 -11.69 8.09 -1.20
CA HIS A 10 -12.55 8.70 -0.16
C HIS A 10 -13.25 9.97 -0.66
N LYS A 11 -13.18 10.23 -1.98
CA LYS A 11 -13.83 11.38 -2.63
C LYS A 11 -14.10 11.07 -4.10
N LYS A 12 -15.04 11.79 -4.72
CA LYS A 12 -15.22 11.77 -6.18
C LYS A 12 -13.88 12.15 -6.84
N TYR A 13 -13.47 11.35 -7.82
CA TYR A 13 -12.22 11.57 -8.53
C TYR A 13 -12.30 11.05 -9.96
N ARG A 14 -11.39 11.51 -10.83
CA ARG A 14 -11.27 10.96 -12.17
C ARG A 14 -10.78 9.52 -12.07
N MET A 15 -11.47 8.58 -12.71
CA MET A 15 -11.06 7.17 -12.72
C MET A 15 -10.38 6.79 -14.05
N PRO A 16 -9.55 5.73 -14.07
CA PRO A 16 -9.09 5.12 -15.31
C PRO A 16 -10.26 4.71 -16.20
N LYS A 17 -10.03 4.64 -17.51
CA LYS A 17 -11.08 4.30 -18.49
C LYS A 17 -11.33 2.80 -18.62
N ASP A 18 -10.31 2.00 -18.37
CA ASP A 18 -10.36 0.55 -18.50
C ASP A 18 -11.29 -0.03 -17.41
N SER A 19 -12.20 -0.92 -17.81
CA SER A 19 -13.22 -1.51 -16.93
C SER A 19 -12.66 -2.39 -15.83
N MET A 20 -11.39 -2.84 -15.94
CA MET A 20 -10.74 -3.58 -14.87
C MET A 20 -10.56 -2.73 -13.60
N TYR A 21 -10.58 -1.39 -13.70
CA TYR A 21 -10.46 -0.49 -12.56
C TYR A 21 -11.81 -0.21 -11.91
N ILE A 22 -11.97 -0.69 -10.67
CA ILE A 22 -13.22 -0.59 -9.92
C ILE A 22 -13.04 0.41 -8.77
N PRO A 23 -13.66 1.60 -8.81
CA PRO A 23 -13.57 2.54 -7.70
C PRO A 23 -14.30 2.00 -6.47
N ILE A 24 -13.58 1.95 -5.34
CA ILE A 24 -14.14 1.57 -4.04
C ILE A 24 -14.09 2.78 -3.11
N HIS A 25 -15.26 3.19 -2.61
CA HIS A 25 -15.37 4.20 -1.56
C HIS A 25 -14.94 3.57 -0.24
N VAL A 26 -13.75 3.94 0.24
CA VAL A 26 -13.18 3.44 1.50
C VAL A 26 -13.70 4.17 2.72
N GLY A 27 -13.94 3.43 3.80
CA GLY A 27 -14.62 3.93 4.99
C GLY A 27 -15.97 4.53 4.63
N ARG A 28 -16.72 3.87 3.74
CA ARG A 28 -18.05 4.29 3.30
C ARG A 28 -19.03 4.41 4.46
N GLU A 29 -18.87 3.54 5.46
CA GLU A 29 -19.75 3.50 6.63
C GLU A 29 -19.84 4.86 7.31
N GLY A 30 -21.07 5.35 7.50
CA GLY A 30 -21.34 6.66 8.10
C GLY A 30 -20.98 7.88 7.24
N LYS A 31 -20.69 7.74 5.93
CA LYS A 31 -20.41 8.87 5.01
C LYS A 31 -21.51 9.05 3.95
N ASP A 32 -21.42 10.11 3.16
CA ASP A 32 -22.31 10.37 1.99
C ASP A 32 -21.91 9.60 0.74
N ASP A 33 -22.90 9.20 -0.06
CA ASP A 33 -22.65 8.38 -1.25
C ASP A 33 -21.86 9.12 -2.33
N LEU A 34 -20.74 8.53 -2.70
CA LEU A 34 -19.91 8.99 -3.79
C LEU A 34 -20.27 8.27 -5.10
N GLY A 35 -21.40 7.57 -5.20
CA GLY A 35 -21.83 6.83 -6.39
C GLY A 35 -20.78 5.83 -6.89
N TYR A 36 -20.03 5.26 -5.95
CA TYR A 36 -19.06 4.19 -6.17
C TYR A 36 -19.45 3.03 -5.27
N ILE A 37 -18.94 1.82 -5.56
CA ILE A 37 -19.15 0.68 -4.68
C ILE A 37 -18.51 1.01 -3.32
N GLY A 38 -19.28 0.84 -2.25
CA GLY A 38 -18.83 1.05 -0.88
C GLY A 38 -18.12 -0.19 -0.33
N ASP A 39 -17.07 0.03 0.46
CA ASP A 39 -16.42 -1.04 1.23
C ASP A 39 -17.23 -1.48 2.48
N ASN A 40 -18.50 -1.08 2.59
CA ASN A 40 -19.41 -1.37 3.70
C ASN A 40 -20.57 -2.29 3.29
N THR A 41 -20.30 -3.23 2.39
CA THR A 41 -21.28 -4.22 1.91
C THR A 41 -20.72 -5.64 2.04
N GLY A 42 -21.58 -6.64 2.22
CA GLY A 42 -21.13 -8.03 2.43
C GLY A 42 -20.34 -8.18 3.74
N ASP A 43 -19.25 -8.95 3.71
CA ASP A 43 -18.32 -9.03 4.84
C ASP A 43 -17.26 -7.92 4.74
N HIS A 44 -17.13 -7.09 5.78
CA HIS A 44 -16.36 -5.86 5.71
C HIS A 44 -15.85 -5.33 7.05
N ILE A 45 -14.87 -4.42 6.96
CA ILE A 45 -14.31 -3.65 8.09
C ILE A 45 -14.30 -2.14 7.82
N SER A 46 -15.26 -1.62 7.03
CA SER A 46 -15.34 -0.20 6.64
C SER A 46 -15.16 0.80 7.79
N MET A 47 -15.77 0.56 8.96
CA MET A 47 -15.64 1.41 10.15
C MET A 47 -14.19 1.56 10.64
N LYS A 48 -13.31 0.59 10.33
CA LYS A 48 -11.90 0.60 10.73
C LYS A 48 -11.02 1.44 9.79
N ASN A 49 -11.59 2.08 8.76
CA ASN A 49 -10.85 2.89 7.78
C ASN A 49 -9.96 3.99 8.38
N PRO A 50 -10.32 4.68 9.49
CA PRO A 50 -9.42 5.65 10.13
C PRO A 50 -8.07 5.05 10.51
N ASN A 51 -8.01 3.74 10.76
CA ASN A 51 -6.83 3.02 11.26
C ASN A 51 -6.20 2.10 10.20
N TYR A 52 -7.05 1.44 9.41
CA TYR A 52 -6.67 0.48 8.37
C TYR A 52 -6.49 1.10 6.99
N CYS A 53 -6.94 2.34 6.78
CA CYS A 53 -6.81 3.06 5.52
C CYS A 53 -7.36 2.23 4.33
N GLU A 54 -6.63 2.19 3.21
CA GLU A 54 -6.97 1.41 2.01
C GLU A 54 -7.13 -0.10 2.26
N LEU A 55 -6.62 -0.65 3.38
CA LEU A 55 -6.81 -2.07 3.70
C LEU A 55 -8.28 -2.45 3.91
N THR A 56 -9.14 -1.48 4.23
CA THR A 56 -10.59 -1.72 4.27
C THR A 56 -11.16 -2.13 2.91
N ALA A 57 -10.67 -1.55 1.80
CA ALA A 57 -11.01 -2.03 0.46
C ALA A 57 -10.33 -3.37 0.13
N VAL A 58 -9.10 -3.62 0.62
CA VAL A 58 -8.43 -4.91 0.44
C VAL A 58 -9.21 -6.03 1.11
N TYR A 59 -9.66 -5.82 2.35
CA TYR A 59 -10.49 -6.78 3.08
C TYR A 59 -11.81 -7.02 2.35
N TRP A 60 -12.48 -5.95 1.93
CA TRP A 60 -13.72 -6.07 1.18
C TRP A 60 -13.51 -6.84 -0.13
N ALA A 61 -12.42 -6.59 -0.85
CA ALA A 61 -12.07 -7.35 -2.05
C ALA A 61 -11.84 -8.84 -1.74
N TRP A 62 -11.10 -9.16 -0.68
CA TRP A 62 -10.85 -10.53 -0.24
C TRP A 62 -12.12 -11.31 0.07
N LYS A 63 -13.12 -10.66 0.65
CA LYS A 63 -14.36 -11.33 1.04
C LYS A 63 -15.43 -11.36 -0.04
N ASN A 64 -15.43 -10.38 -0.95
CA ASN A 64 -16.58 -10.12 -1.82
C ASN A 64 -16.26 -10.13 -3.31
N LEU A 65 -15.00 -10.00 -3.73
CA LEU A 65 -14.64 -10.00 -5.15
C LEU A 65 -14.22 -11.39 -5.63
N ASN A 66 -14.88 -11.83 -6.70
CA ASN A 66 -14.44 -12.95 -7.51
C ASN A 66 -13.76 -12.44 -8.80
N ALA A 67 -12.48 -12.77 -8.99
CA ALA A 67 -11.70 -12.54 -10.21
C ALA A 67 -10.45 -13.41 -10.23
N ASP A 68 -9.86 -13.67 -11.41
CA ASP A 68 -8.61 -14.45 -11.52
C ASP A 68 -7.38 -13.66 -11.06
N PHE A 69 -7.45 -12.33 -11.19
CA PHE A 69 -6.42 -11.40 -10.72
C PHE A 69 -7.04 -10.24 -9.96
N ILE A 70 -6.48 -9.92 -8.80
CA ILE A 70 -6.95 -8.86 -7.92
C ILE A 70 -5.81 -7.89 -7.65
N GLY A 71 -6.09 -6.59 -7.70
CA GLY A 71 -5.10 -5.56 -7.44
C GLY A 71 -5.63 -4.39 -6.63
N LEU A 72 -4.72 -3.67 -5.98
CA LEU A 72 -4.99 -2.42 -5.27
C LEU A 72 -4.17 -1.28 -5.88
N VAL A 73 -4.86 -0.21 -6.22
CA VAL A 73 -4.26 1.10 -6.54
C VAL A 73 -4.97 2.22 -5.78
N HIS A 74 -4.35 3.39 -5.74
CA HIS A 74 -4.94 4.56 -5.10
C HIS A 74 -5.62 5.46 -6.10
N TYR A 75 -6.65 6.21 -5.68
CA TYR A 75 -7.35 7.16 -6.55
C TYR A 75 -6.41 8.11 -7.33
N ARG A 76 -5.28 8.51 -6.74
CA ARG A 76 -4.28 9.42 -7.33
C ARG A 76 -2.92 8.80 -7.63
N ARG A 77 -2.76 7.48 -7.49
CA ARG A 77 -1.51 6.77 -7.83
C ARG A 77 -1.83 5.48 -8.57
N HIS A 78 -1.32 5.34 -9.78
CA HIS A 78 -1.56 4.18 -10.64
C HIS A 78 -0.25 3.63 -11.18
N PHE A 79 -0.23 2.33 -11.49
CA PHE A 79 0.82 1.71 -12.27
C PHE A 79 0.85 2.28 -13.69
N CYS A 80 2.05 2.46 -14.24
CA CYS A 80 2.25 3.00 -15.58
C CYS A 80 3.30 2.22 -16.36
N ASP A 81 3.23 2.33 -17.69
CA ASP A 81 4.17 1.68 -18.61
C ASP A 81 5.54 2.35 -18.71
N GLN A 82 5.67 3.58 -18.21
CA GLN A 82 6.88 4.39 -18.36
C GLN A 82 7.34 4.98 -17.04
N SER A 83 8.65 4.91 -16.78
CA SER A 83 9.27 5.40 -15.55
C SER A 83 9.55 6.89 -15.54
N PHE A 84 9.58 7.52 -16.72
CA PHE A 84 9.86 8.95 -16.86
C PHE A 84 8.79 9.59 -17.72
N PHE A 85 8.26 10.72 -17.26
CA PHE A 85 7.19 11.41 -17.95
C PHE A 85 7.56 12.88 -18.16
N ILE A 86 7.83 13.23 -19.41
CA ILE A 86 8.04 14.60 -19.88
C ILE A 86 6.75 15.01 -20.59
N GLY A 87 5.76 15.48 -19.84
CA GLY A 87 4.45 15.80 -20.42
C GLY A 87 3.47 16.49 -19.49
N SER A 88 2.28 16.79 -20.01
CA SER A 88 1.19 17.44 -19.26
C SER A 88 0.46 16.46 -18.34
N ALA A 89 -0.26 16.95 -17.33
CA ALA A 89 -1.11 16.09 -16.50
C ALA A 89 -2.15 15.29 -17.33
N LYS A 90 -2.57 15.78 -18.51
CA LYS A 90 -3.55 15.10 -19.39
C LYS A 90 -2.95 13.85 -20.03
N SER A 91 -1.66 13.87 -20.40
CA SER A 91 -0.97 12.70 -20.96
C SER A 91 -0.59 11.67 -19.90
N LYS A 92 -0.57 12.00 -18.59
CA LYS A 92 -0.32 11.00 -17.53
C LYS A 92 -1.37 9.88 -17.52
N TRP A 93 -2.63 10.25 -17.74
CA TRP A 93 -3.76 9.32 -17.69
C TRP A 93 -3.78 8.32 -18.83
N SER A 94 -3.14 8.62 -19.97
CA SER A 94 -3.03 7.67 -21.09
C SER A 94 -1.91 6.64 -20.91
N HIS A 95 -1.08 6.78 -19.87
CA HIS A 95 -0.03 5.82 -19.52
C HIS A 95 -0.39 4.94 -18.33
N ILE A 96 -1.63 5.03 -17.82
CA ILE A 96 -2.13 4.06 -16.84
C ILE A 96 -2.17 2.70 -17.52
N LEU A 97 -1.70 1.68 -16.79
CA LEU A 97 -1.58 0.31 -17.28
C LEU A 97 -2.90 -0.17 -17.89
N SER A 98 -2.85 -0.71 -19.11
CA SER A 98 -4.02 -1.31 -19.78
C SER A 98 -4.22 -2.76 -19.34
N GLU A 99 -5.44 -3.28 -19.51
CA GLU A 99 -5.74 -4.68 -19.23
C GLU A 99 -4.85 -5.64 -20.02
N GLU A 100 -4.63 -5.38 -21.31
CA GLU A 100 -3.75 -6.17 -22.18
C GLU A 100 -2.32 -6.29 -21.60
N LYS A 101 -1.81 -5.17 -21.08
CA LYS A 101 -0.46 -5.15 -20.50
C LYS A 101 -0.40 -5.89 -19.18
N VAL A 102 -1.42 -5.75 -18.32
CA VAL A 102 -1.53 -6.52 -17.07
C VAL A 102 -1.50 -8.01 -17.38
N ARG A 103 -2.29 -8.47 -18.36
CA ARG A 103 -2.31 -9.87 -18.80
C ARG A 103 -0.94 -10.36 -19.24
N THR A 104 -0.31 -9.63 -20.14
CA THR A 104 1.02 -9.97 -20.67
C THR A 104 2.09 -10.12 -19.57
N LEU A 105 2.00 -9.30 -18.52
CA LEU A 105 2.91 -9.39 -17.38
C LEU A 105 2.56 -10.58 -16.48
N LEU A 106 1.28 -10.79 -16.17
CA LEU A 106 0.83 -11.86 -15.28
C LEU A 106 0.86 -13.27 -15.90
N ASP A 107 1.06 -13.36 -17.22
CA ASP A 107 1.44 -14.60 -17.90
C ASP A 107 2.87 -15.05 -17.54
N LYS A 108 3.74 -14.11 -17.15
CA LYS A 108 5.17 -14.36 -16.88
C LYS A 108 5.54 -14.24 -15.40
N TYR A 109 4.79 -13.44 -14.66
CA TYR A 109 5.01 -13.12 -13.26
C TYR A 109 3.74 -13.41 -12.46
N ASP A 110 3.88 -13.63 -11.17
CA ASP A 110 2.74 -13.89 -10.30
C ASP A 110 2.15 -12.61 -9.69
N VAL A 111 3.00 -11.59 -9.52
CA VAL A 111 2.67 -10.31 -8.89
C VAL A 111 3.31 -9.13 -9.64
N ILE A 112 2.57 -8.04 -9.78
CA ILE A 112 3.06 -6.72 -10.18
C ILE A 112 3.13 -5.84 -8.94
N LEU A 113 4.30 -5.28 -8.65
CA LEU A 113 4.55 -4.38 -7.53
C LEU A 113 5.07 -3.02 -8.01
N PRO A 114 4.99 -1.96 -7.18
CA PRO A 114 5.66 -0.70 -7.45
C PRO A 114 7.17 -0.90 -7.55
N LYS A 115 7.90 0.01 -8.18
CA LYS A 115 9.36 0.05 -7.97
C LYS A 115 9.68 0.32 -6.50
N LYS A 116 10.67 -0.41 -5.96
CA LYS A 116 11.14 -0.19 -4.59
C LYS A 116 11.63 1.24 -4.41
N ARG A 117 11.38 1.77 -3.22
CA ARG A 117 11.96 3.04 -2.79
C ARG A 117 13.24 2.78 -2.01
N HIS A 118 14.34 3.40 -2.44
CA HIS A 118 15.63 3.33 -1.76
C HIS A 118 15.79 4.46 -0.74
N TYR A 119 16.08 4.07 0.50
CA TYR A 119 16.43 4.91 1.64
C TYR A 119 17.95 4.82 1.84
N TRP A 120 18.68 5.81 1.36
CA TRP A 120 20.16 5.75 1.34
C TRP A 120 20.82 5.73 2.73
N ILE A 121 20.08 6.05 3.79
CA ILE A 121 20.60 6.27 5.15
C ILE A 121 19.78 5.51 6.22
N GLU A 122 18.58 5.03 5.88
CA GLU A 122 17.64 4.45 6.85
C GLU A 122 17.25 3.04 6.42
N THR A 123 17.14 2.13 7.39
CA THR A 123 16.53 0.82 7.18
C THR A 123 15.00 0.97 7.22
N SER A 124 14.27 -0.05 6.78
CA SER A 124 12.80 -0.04 6.85
C SER A 124 12.31 0.14 8.28
N GLN A 125 13.02 -0.46 9.25
CA GLN A 125 12.79 -0.29 10.68
C GLN A 125 13.08 1.12 11.16
N SER A 126 14.30 1.65 10.96
CA SER A 126 14.63 2.98 11.49
C SER A 126 13.79 4.09 10.84
N HIS A 127 13.44 3.95 9.56
CA HIS A 127 12.48 4.83 8.90
C HIS A 127 11.07 4.76 9.54
N TYR A 128 10.63 3.59 10.02
CA TYR A 128 9.35 3.46 10.73
C TYR A 128 9.43 4.15 12.10
N GLU A 129 10.44 3.82 12.90
CA GLU A 129 10.65 4.35 14.27
C GLU A 129 10.83 5.87 14.29
N HIS A 130 11.42 6.47 13.24
CA HIS A 130 11.51 7.92 13.11
C HIS A 130 10.17 8.60 12.77
N ALA A 131 9.23 7.86 12.17
CA ALA A 131 7.99 8.42 11.62
C ALA A 131 6.73 8.04 12.42
N HIS A 132 6.81 7.00 13.23
CA HIS A 132 5.73 6.30 13.92
C HIS A 132 6.21 5.72 15.26
N ASN A 133 5.30 5.19 16.08
CA ASN A 133 5.67 4.56 17.35
C ASN A 133 6.34 3.20 17.10
N GLY A 134 7.65 3.10 17.40
CA GLY A 134 8.44 1.88 17.21
C GLY A 134 7.90 0.66 17.97
N GLU A 135 7.20 0.87 19.09
CA GLU A 135 6.62 -0.24 19.87
C GLU A 135 5.59 -1.04 19.04
N ASP A 136 4.85 -0.40 18.14
CA ASP A 136 3.89 -1.09 17.26
C ASP A 136 4.59 -2.13 16.37
N LEU A 137 5.80 -1.82 15.90
CA LEU A 137 6.60 -2.72 15.07
C LEU A 137 7.20 -3.85 15.90
N LEU A 138 7.63 -3.58 17.13
CA LEU A 138 8.10 -4.60 18.07
C LEU A 138 6.98 -5.58 18.44
N GLN A 139 5.75 -5.09 18.68
CA GLN A 139 4.60 -5.95 18.93
C GLN A 139 4.24 -6.79 17.69
N THR A 140 4.31 -6.19 16.49
CA THR A 140 4.14 -6.94 15.23
C THR A 140 5.14 -8.08 15.12
N ARG A 141 6.42 -7.81 15.42
CA ARG A 141 7.48 -8.83 15.41
C ARG A 141 7.16 -9.98 16.38
N LYS A 142 6.73 -9.68 17.62
CA LYS A 142 6.35 -10.68 18.63
C LYS A 142 5.18 -11.55 18.17
N ILE A 143 4.18 -10.95 17.52
CA ILE A 143 3.03 -11.68 16.96
C ILE A 143 3.51 -12.65 15.88
N ILE A 144 4.37 -12.20 14.97
CA ILE A 144 4.95 -13.05 13.91
C ILE A 144 5.76 -14.19 14.52
N GLU A 145 6.66 -13.89 15.47
CA GLU A 145 7.48 -14.91 16.14
C GLU A 145 6.64 -16.01 16.81
N LYS A 146 5.49 -15.63 17.39
CA LYS A 146 4.58 -16.56 18.07
C LYS A 146 3.68 -17.35 17.12
N LYS A 147 3.05 -16.69 16.13
CA LYS A 147 2.01 -17.29 15.27
C LYS A 147 2.58 -17.86 13.98
N TYR A 148 3.67 -17.29 13.49
CA TYR A 148 4.29 -17.59 12.19
C TYR A 148 5.82 -17.61 12.33
N PRO A 149 6.39 -18.47 13.20
CA PRO A 149 7.83 -18.51 13.47
C PRO A 149 8.68 -18.68 12.20
N GLU A 150 8.14 -19.30 11.15
CA GLU A 150 8.81 -19.43 9.85
C GLU A 150 8.97 -18.11 9.08
N TYR A 151 8.23 -17.05 9.45
CA TYR A 151 8.33 -15.71 8.87
C TYR A 151 9.32 -14.79 9.60
N ILE A 152 9.75 -15.13 10.83
CA ILE A 152 10.51 -14.18 11.67
C ILE A 152 11.84 -13.76 11.03
N LYS A 153 12.55 -14.72 10.43
CA LYS A 153 13.81 -14.46 9.71
C LYS A 153 13.60 -13.44 8.59
N TYR A 154 12.54 -13.61 7.81
CA TYR A 154 12.23 -12.72 6.68
C TYR A 154 11.77 -11.36 7.17
N PHE A 155 11.02 -11.29 8.27
CA PHE A 155 10.67 -10.03 8.90
C PHE A 155 11.92 -9.24 9.28
N ASP A 156 12.86 -9.86 10.00
CA ASP A 156 14.09 -9.23 10.44
C ASP A 156 14.98 -8.81 9.25
N GLU A 157 15.05 -9.63 8.20
CA GLU A 157 15.78 -9.29 6.97
C GLU A 157 15.16 -8.09 6.24
N GLU A 158 13.84 -8.06 6.02
CA GLU A 158 13.17 -6.92 5.38
C GLU A 158 13.25 -5.64 6.22
N MET A 159 13.20 -5.76 7.55
CA MET A 159 13.32 -4.62 8.45
C MET A 159 14.70 -3.96 8.39
N ASN A 160 15.75 -4.75 8.13
CA ASN A 160 17.12 -4.29 7.96
C ASN A 160 17.44 -3.76 6.55
N LYS A 161 16.58 -3.95 5.57
CA LYS A 161 16.81 -3.44 4.20
C LYS A 161 16.60 -1.94 4.11
N THR A 162 17.37 -1.33 3.21
CA THR A 162 17.27 0.09 2.83
C THR A 162 16.35 0.31 1.62
N ALA A 163 15.74 -0.74 1.08
CA ALA A 163 14.82 -0.66 -0.04
C ALA A 163 13.56 -1.48 0.22
N SER A 164 12.39 -0.90 -0.01
CA SER A 164 11.09 -1.56 0.22
C SER A 164 10.03 -1.09 -0.77
N HIS A 165 9.05 -1.95 -1.00
CA HIS A 165 7.82 -1.56 -1.69
C HIS A 165 7.00 -0.65 -0.76
N ARG A 166 6.32 0.33 -1.35
CA ARG A 166 5.52 1.32 -0.62
C ARG A 166 4.14 1.42 -1.23
N PHE A 167 3.22 2.05 -0.50
CA PHE A 167 1.85 2.34 -0.92
C PHE A 167 0.84 1.18 -0.84
N ASN A 168 1.19 0.00 -0.33
CA ASN A 168 0.27 -1.16 -0.33
C ASN A 168 -0.32 -1.49 -1.72
N MET A 169 0.33 -1.08 -2.82
CA MET A 169 -0.18 -1.29 -4.17
C MET A 169 0.36 -2.60 -4.75
N PHE A 170 -0.49 -3.35 -5.43
CA PHE A 170 -0.13 -4.61 -6.10
C PHE A 170 -1.16 -4.98 -7.16
N ILE A 171 -0.82 -5.93 -8.03
CA ILE A 171 -1.77 -6.71 -8.84
C ILE A 171 -1.25 -8.15 -8.80
N MET A 172 -2.07 -9.11 -8.38
CA MET A 172 -1.61 -10.50 -8.20
C MET A 172 -2.68 -11.52 -8.58
N LYS A 173 -2.24 -12.76 -8.80
CA LYS A 173 -3.12 -13.93 -8.96
C LYS A 173 -4.00 -14.12 -7.72
N GLU A 174 -5.25 -14.52 -7.91
CA GLU A 174 -6.22 -14.67 -6.82
C GLU A 174 -5.76 -15.62 -5.69
N PRO A 175 -5.16 -16.79 -5.94
CA PRO A 175 -4.74 -17.66 -4.85
C PRO A 175 -3.68 -17.02 -3.95
N LEU A 176 -2.80 -16.21 -4.56
CA LEU A 176 -1.79 -15.44 -3.85
C LEU A 176 -2.39 -14.28 -3.06
N PHE A 177 -3.38 -13.59 -3.64
CA PHE A 177 -4.12 -12.55 -2.95
C PHE A 177 -4.82 -13.06 -1.70
N HIS A 178 -5.50 -14.20 -1.80
CA HIS A 178 -6.19 -14.84 -0.68
C HIS A 178 -5.21 -15.27 0.41
N ASN A 179 -4.11 -15.92 0.03
CA ASN A 179 -3.06 -16.33 0.98
C ASN A 179 -2.42 -15.13 1.69
N TYR A 180 -2.12 -14.06 0.96
CA TYR A 180 -1.58 -12.83 1.55
C TYR A 180 -2.57 -12.18 2.51
N CYS A 181 -3.85 -12.06 2.13
CA CYS A 181 -4.87 -11.45 2.97
C CYS A 181 -5.10 -12.25 4.25
N GLU A 182 -5.18 -13.58 4.16
CA GLU A 182 -5.33 -14.45 5.32
C GLU A 182 -4.21 -14.22 6.34
N TRP A 183 -2.95 -14.28 5.88
CA TRP A 183 -1.78 -14.06 6.74
C TRP A 183 -1.70 -12.63 7.29
N MET A 184 -1.84 -11.62 6.42
CA MET A 184 -1.71 -10.22 6.81
C MET A 184 -2.80 -9.79 7.81
N PHE A 185 -4.07 -10.12 7.53
CA PHE A 185 -5.17 -9.70 8.42
C PHE A 185 -5.15 -10.45 9.75
N ASP A 186 -4.72 -11.71 9.79
CA ASP A 186 -4.59 -12.43 11.07
C ASP A 186 -3.53 -11.81 11.99
N ILE A 187 -2.44 -11.26 11.42
CA ILE A 187 -1.45 -10.48 12.18
C ILE A 187 -2.04 -9.14 12.62
N LEU A 188 -2.65 -8.37 11.70
CA LEU A 188 -3.14 -7.04 12.00
C LEU A 188 -4.30 -7.04 13.01
N PHE A 189 -5.21 -8.02 12.93
CA PHE A 189 -6.29 -8.17 13.90
C PHE A 189 -5.80 -8.63 15.27
N GLN A 190 -4.69 -9.36 15.33
CA GLN A 190 -4.04 -9.64 16.61
C GLN A 190 -3.40 -8.37 17.16
N LEU A 191 -2.66 -7.63 16.32
CA LEU A 191 -2.00 -6.39 16.72
C LEU A 191 -3.01 -5.36 17.24
N GLU A 192 -4.16 -5.22 16.59
CA GLU A 192 -5.24 -4.33 17.02
C GLU A 192 -5.73 -4.61 18.45
N LYS A 193 -5.62 -5.85 18.93
CA LYS A 193 -5.95 -6.22 20.31
C LYS A 193 -4.81 -5.94 21.30
N ASP A 194 -3.58 -5.90 20.80
CA ASP A 194 -2.36 -5.87 21.62
C ASP A 194 -1.81 -4.45 21.82
N ILE A 195 -2.28 -3.46 21.05
CA ILE A 195 -1.84 -2.05 21.16
C ILE A 195 -3.00 -1.12 21.56
N ASP A 196 -2.68 -0.10 22.37
CA ASP A 196 -3.60 1.00 22.67
C ASP A 196 -3.26 2.24 21.82
N ILE A 197 -4.21 2.65 20.99
CA ILE A 197 -4.10 3.81 20.11
C ILE A 197 -4.97 4.98 20.54
N SER A 198 -5.57 4.93 21.74
CA SER A 198 -6.49 5.95 22.24
C SER A 198 -5.86 7.35 22.31
N ASN A 199 -4.55 7.41 22.54
CA ASN A 199 -3.77 8.64 22.60
C ASN A 199 -3.02 8.97 21.30
N TYR A 200 -3.22 8.20 20.23
CA TYR A 200 -2.53 8.45 18.96
C TYR A 200 -3.15 9.64 18.24
N SER A 201 -2.31 10.47 17.60
CA SER A 201 -2.84 11.46 16.66
C SER A 201 -3.55 10.77 15.49
N PRO A 202 -4.46 11.45 14.76
CA PRO A 202 -5.11 10.85 13.58
C PRO A 202 -4.15 10.33 12.52
N LYS A 203 -2.91 10.82 12.49
CA LYS A 203 -1.85 10.31 11.61
C LYS A 203 -1.29 8.99 12.15
N GLU A 204 -0.92 8.94 13.43
CA GLU A 204 -0.34 7.75 14.07
C GLU A 204 -1.35 6.61 14.15
N ALA A 205 -2.63 6.91 14.39
CA ALA A 205 -3.72 5.95 14.48
C ALA A 205 -3.89 5.09 13.20
N ARG A 206 -3.28 5.49 12.08
CA ARG A 206 -3.18 4.73 10.81
C ARG A 206 -2.15 3.59 10.84
N VAL A 207 -1.71 3.22 12.03
CA VAL A 207 -0.68 2.21 12.33
C VAL A 207 -0.79 0.94 11.49
N PHE A 208 -1.99 0.36 11.38
CA PHE A 208 -2.19 -0.89 10.64
C PHE A 208 -1.89 -0.76 9.14
N GLY A 209 -2.26 0.38 8.54
CA GLY A 209 -1.90 0.68 7.15
C GLY A 209 -0.40 0.89 6.94
N TYR A 210 0.32 1.43 7.93
CA TYR A 210 1.77 1.60 7.84
C TYR A 210 2.54 0.29 8.04
N ILE A 211 2.03 -0.59 8.91
CA ILE A 211 2.62 -1.90 9.16
C ILE A 211 2.39 -2.83 7.98
N SER A 212 1.21 -2.82 7.37
CA SER A 212 0.93 -3.62 6.18
C SER A 212 1.89 -3.32 5.02
N GLU A 213 2.33 -2.07 4.87
CA GLU A 213 3.32 -1.70 3.84
C GLU A 213 4.63 -2.49 4.01
N ARG A 214 5.01 -2.84 5.24
CA ARG A 214 6.19 -3.68 5.53
C ARG A 214 5.86 -5.16 5.37
N LEU A 215 4.69 -5.59 5.84
CA LEU A 215 4.29 -7.00 5.81
C LEU A 215 4.23 -7.56 4.38
N LEU A 216 3.89 -6.74 3.38
CA LEU A 216 3.91 -7.16 1.98
C LEU A 216 5.28 -7.69 1.55
N ASP A 217 6.37 -6.97 1.84
CA ASP A 217 7.73 -7.40 1.48
C ASP A 217 8.13 -8.69 2.20
N VAL A 218 7.74 -8.81 3.48
CA VAL A 218 8.01 -10.01 4.29
C VAL A 218 7.32 -11.22 3.68
N TRP A 219 6.06 -11.09 3.27
CA TRP A 219 5.31 -12.17 2.64
C TRP A 219 5.86 -12.55 1.26
N ILE A 220 6.22 -11.58 0.43
CA ILE A 220 6.85 -11.83 -0.87
C ILE A 220 8.16 -12.60 -0.70
N SER A 221 9.00 -12.17 0.24
CA SER A 221 10.31 -12.75 0.52
C SER A 221 10.20 -14.18 1.05
N LYS A 222 9.32 -14.40 2.05
CA LYS A 222 9.10 -15.73 2.65
C LYS A 222 8.60 -16.77 1.65
N ASN A 223 7.70 -16.36 0.76
CA ASN A 223 7.05 -17.26 -0.18
C ASN A 223 7.76 -17.31 -1.54
N SER A 224 8.90 -16.63 -1.69
CA SER A 224 9.70 -16.62 -2.92
C SER A 224 8.87 -16.27 -4.17
N ILE A 225 7.98 -15.28 -4.02
CA ILE A 225 7.02 -14.92 -5.05
C ILE A 225 7.74 -14.30 -6.25
N ASN A 226 7.43 -14.78 -7.46
CA ASN A 226 7.96 -14.22 -8.69
C ASN A 226 7.19 -12.95 -9.07
N TYR A 227 7.85 -11.79 -9.01
CA TYR A 227 7.19 -10.50 -9.23
C TYR A 227 7.93 -9.61 -10.23
N VAL A 228 7.21 -8.65 -10.81
CA VAL A 228 7.77 -7.58 -11.65
C VAL A 228 7.47 -6.21 -11.05
N GLU A 229 8.43 -5.30 -11.13
CA GLU A 229 8.28 -3.92 -10.64
C GLU A 229 7.91 -2.95 -11.75
N LEU A 230 6.85 -2.17 -11.55
CA LEU A 230 6.42 -1.10 -12.43
C LEU A 230 6.49 0.27 -11.77
N PRO A 231 6.75 1.34 -12.54
CA PRO A 231 6.68 2.69 -12.02
C PRO A 231 5.24 3.04 -11.62
N VAL A 232 5.12 3.80 -10.53
CA VAL A 232 3.84 4.34 -10.05
C VAL A 232 3.83 5.85 -10.26
N MET A 233 2.79 6.34 -10.94
CA MET A 233 2.65 7.75 -11.25
C MET A 233 1.63 8.44 -10.35
N PHE A 234 2.00 9.61 -9.82
CA PHE A 234 1.08 10.48 -9.09
C PHE A 234 0.33 11.43 -10.05
N MET A 235 -1.00 11.41 -9.97
CA MET A 235 -1.88 12.02 -10.97
C MET A 235 -2.17 13.51 -10.72
N GLU A 236 -2.05 13.99 -9.48
CA GLU A 236 -2.25 15.42 -9.19
C GLU A 236 -1.05 16.26 -9.66
N LYS A 237 -1.27 17.55 -9.89
CA LYS A 237 -0.18 18.50 -10.21
C LYS A 237 0.81 18.54 -9.05
N GLN A 238 2.08 18.27 -9.33
CA GLN A 238 3.15 18.40 -8.36
C GLN A 238 3.92 19.68 -8.61
N ASN A 239 3.93 20.59 -7.62
CA ASN A 239 4.81 21.76 -7.68
C ASN A 239 6.23 21.32 -7.25
N TRP A 240 7.00 20.86 -8.23
CA TRP A 240 8.36 20.37 -8.03
C TRP A 240 9.31 21.43 -7.46
N ILE A 241 9.16 22.70 -7.88
CA ILE A 241 9.96 23.82 -7.35
C ILE A 241 9.76 23.96 -5.85
N LYS A 242 8.49 23.98 -5.39
CA LYS A 242 8.16 24.07 -3.96
C LYS A 242 8.65 22.83 -3.18
N LYS A 243 8.58 21.64 -3.78
CA LYS A 243 9.09 20.40 -3.17
C LYS A 243 10.61 20.44 -3.00
N ILE A 244 11.36 20.83 -4.03
CA ILE A 244 12.82 20.93 -3.99
C ILE A 244 13.24 21.98 -2.98
N PHE A 245 12.60 23.16 -2.98
CA PHE A 245 12.86 24.21 -2.00
C PHE A 245 12.63 23.73 -0.56
N ASN A 246 11.50 23.07 -0.29
CA ASN A 246 11.19 22.52 1.04
C ASN A 246 12.14 21.39 1.46
N PHE A 247 12.58 20.55 0.51
CA PHE A 247 13.57 19.51 0.76
C PHE A 247 14.92 20.11 1.18
N LEU A 248 15.40 21.10 0.43
CA LEU A 248 16.63 21.83 0.75
C LEU A 248 16.51 22.51 2.13
N LYS A 249 15.42 23.24 2.38
CA LYS A 249 15.17 23.91 3.67
C LYS A 249 15.21 22.93 4.85
N ARG A 250 14.62 21.74 4.70
CA ARG A 250 14.67 20.68 5.73
C ARG A 250 16.09 20.16 5.96
N ARG A 251 16.87 19.95 4.90
CA ARG A 251 18.27 19.54 5.04
C ARG A 251 19.10 20.59 5.78
N PHE A 252 18.95 21.87 5.43
CA PHE A 252 19.66 22.96 6.11
C PHE A 252 19.25 23.12 7.58
N LYS A 253 17.97 22.93 7.91
CA LYS A 253 17.48 23.01 9.29
C LYS A 253 18.01 21.86 10.16
N ASN A 254 18.09 20.65 9.60
CA ASN A 254 18.63 19.49 10.31
C ASN A 254 20.16 19.59 10.52
N LEU A 255 20.90 20.21 9.59
CA LEU A 255 22.34 20.45 9.77
C LEU A 255 22.65 21.44 10.92
N GLN A 256 21.74 22.38 11.21
CA GLN A 256 21.90 23.30 12.34
C GLN A 256 21.58 22.66 13.71
N THR A 257 20.86 21.53 13.74
CA THR A 257 20.50 20.83 14.98
C THR A 257 21.58 19.85 15.45
N TYR A 258 22.53 19.47 14.58
CA TYR A 258 23.69 18.63 14.91
C TYR A 258 24.95 19.43 15.33
N ASN A 259 24.93 20.76 15.21
CA ASN A 259 26.03 21.66 15.57
C ASN A 259 25.76 22.45 16.87
N LYS A 260 24.92 21.93 17.75
CA LYS A 260 24.69 22.41 19.12
C LYS A 260 24.77 21.22 20.07
#